data_AF-A0A3G2C7K3-F1
#
_entry.id   AF-A0A3G2C7K3-F1
#
_cell.length_a   1.000
_cell.length_b   1.000
_cell.length_c   1.000
_cell.angle_alpha   90.00
_cell.angle_beta   90.00
_cell.angle_gamma   90.00
#
_symmetry.space_group_name_H-M   'P 1'
#
loop_
_entity.id
_entity.type
_entity.pdbx_description
1 polymer ?
#
loop_
_entity_poly.entity_id
_entity_poly.type
_entity_poly.pdbx_seq_one_letter_code
_entity_poly.pdbx_strand_id
1 'polypeptide(L)'
;LKLRRRWEREVSLDYLMNEKFVQLAEPEQLEEYLFTACGQTAVLYHAELAAALALLPEQTQEEIFRYYFLRQPQRVIGVHIGRTRSTAGRHIQLALKRLRRLMEGKRYE
;
A
#
# COMPACT_ATOMS: atom_id res chain seq x y z
N LEU A 1 21.20 -53.51 -18.74
CA LEU A 1 22.04 -52.41 -18.18
C LEU A 1 21.39 -51.02 -18.17
N LYS A 2 20.25 -50.76 -18.84
CA LYS A 2 19.65 -49.40 -18.92
C LYS A 2 18.83 -48.96 -17.69
N LEU A 3 18.34 -49.88 -16.84
CA LEU A 3 17.54 -49.51 -15.68
C LEU A 3 18.34 -48.86 -14.54
N ARG A 4 19.54 -49.36 -14.22
CA ARG A 4 20.35 -48.83 -13.09
C ARG A 4 20.64 -47.34 -13.17
N ARG A 5 20.91 -46.82 -14.38
CA ARG A 5 21.17 -45.38 -14.61
C ARG A 5 19.96 -44.48 -14.32
N ARG A 6 18.74 -45.03 -14.39
CA ARG A 6 17.51 -44.27 -14.12
C ARG A 6 17.31 -44.13 -12.60
N TRP A 7 17.51 -45.21 -11.86
CA TRP A 7 17.44 -45.23 -10.39
C TRP A 7 18.49 -44.35 -9.70
N GLU A 8 19.67 -44.15 -10.30
CA GLU A 8 20.70 -43.24 -9.78
C GLU A 8 20.33 -41.74 -9.89
N ARG A 9 19.32 -41.40 -10.70
CA ARG A 9 18.87 -40.01 -10.90
C ARG A 9 17.50 -39.73 -10.27
N GLU A 10 16.82 -40.77 -9.78
CA GLU A 10 15.50 -40.65 -9.16
C GLU A 10 15.68 -40.43 -7.66
N VAL A 11 15.30 -39.24 -7.20
CA VAL A 11 15.21 -38.93 -5.76
C VAL A 11 13.82 -39.38 -5.28
N SER A 12 13.78 -40.12 -4.17
CA SER A 12 12.51 -40.54 -3.56
C SER A 12 11.69 -39.33 -3.12
N LEU A 13 10.38 -39.37 -3.36
CA LEU A 13 9.45 -38.36 -2.86
C LEU A 13 9.55 -38.19 -1.34
N ASP A 14 9.80 -39.29 -0.62
CA ASP A 14 9.95 -39.34 0.83
C ASP A 14 11.22 -38.61 1.31
N TYR A 15 12.26 -38.56 0.47
CA TYR A 15 13.48 -37.79 0.75
C TYR A 15 13.24 -36.29 0.60
N LEU A 16 12.50 -35.88 -0.44
CA LEU A 16 12.12 -34.48 -0.65
C LEU A 16 11.21 -33.94 0.46
N MET A 17 10.29 -34.76 0.99
CA MET A 17 9.42 -34.32 2.10
C MET A 17 10.13 -34.22 3.45
N ASN A 18 11.26 -34.92 3.62
CA ASN A 18 12.08 -34.84 4.83
C ASN A 18 13.14 -33.72 4.77
N GLU A 19 13.45 -33.21 3.58
CA GLU A 19 14.24 -31.98 3.45
C GLU A 19 13.39 -30.80 3.93
N LYS A 20 13.77 -30.22 5.06
CA LYS A 20 13.25 -28.92 5.51
C LYS A 20 13.72 -27.87 4.51
N PHE A 21 12.89 -27.59 3.51
CA PHE A 21 13.06 -26.41 2.67
C PHE A 21 12.97 -25.18 3.58
N VAL A 22 14.12 -24.63 3.94
CA VAL A 22 14.19 -23.28 4.47
C VAL A 22 13.72 -22.38 3.33
N GLN A 23 12.57 -21.73 3.51
CA GLN A 23 12.18 -20.62 2.66
C GLN A 23 13.27 -19.53 2.87
N LEU A 24 14.24 -19.48 1.96
CA LEU A 24 15.34 -18.50 1.96
C LEU A 24 14.85 -17.13 1.44
N ALA A 25 13.74 -16.66 1.97
CA ALA A 25 13.44 -15.24 1.94
C ALA A 25 13.48 -14.80 3.41
N GLU A 26 14.49 -14.02 3.78
CA GLU A 26 14.37 -13.24 5.00
C GLU A 26 13.09 -12.39 4.89
N PRO A 27 12.31 -12.23 5.97
CA PRO A 27 11.21 -11.29 5.94
C PRO A 27 11.80 -9.93 5.58
N GLU A 28 11.46 -9.40 4.40
CA GLU A 28 11.81 -8.04 4.01
C GLU A 28 11.42 -7.14 5.19
N GLN A 29 12.40 -6.45 5.78
CA GLN A 29 12.13 -5.48 6.82
C GLN A 29 11.24 -4.40 6.21
N LEU A 30 9.93 -4.51 6.44
CA LEU A 30 8.97 -3.62 5.82
C LEU A 30 9.08 -2.27 6.52
N GLU A 31 9.68 -1.30 5.84
CA GLU A 31 9.85 0.05 6.38
C GLU A 31 8.47 0.69 6.58
N GLU A 32 8.19 1.12 7.80
CA GLU A 32 6.94 1.77 8.19
C GLU A 32 7.06 3.29 8.07
N TYR A 33 6.12 3.90 7.36
CA TYR A 33 6.03 5.35 7.18
C TYR A 33 4.77 5.88 7.85
N LEU A 34 4.88 7.01 8.54
CA LEU A 34 3.77 7.62 9.27
C LEU A 34 3.12 8.74 8.44
N PHE A 35 1.80 8.72 8.36
CA PHE A 35 1.00 9.81 7.80
C PHE A 35 0.06 10.36 8.87
N THR A 36 0.22 11.65 9.20
CA THR A 36 -0.56 12.32 10.24
C THR A 36 -1.53 13.32 9.63
N ALA A 37 -2.81 13.22 9.99
CA ALA A 37 -3.84 14.18 9.61
C ALA A 37 -5.01 14.08 10.60
N CYS A 38 -5.78 15.15 10.78
CA CYS A 38 -6.91 15.20 11.73
C CYS A 38 -6.53 14.82 13.18
N GLY A 39 -5.27 15.04 13.60
CA GLY A 39 -4.75 14.63 14.92
C GLY A 39 -4.60 13.12 15.11
N GLN A 40 -4.66 12.33 14.03
CA GLN A 40 -4.51 10.88 14.02
C GLN A 40 -3.37 10.46 13.10
N THR A 41 -2.82 9.27 13.32
CA THR A 41 -1.68 8.74 12.57
C THR A 41 -2.07 7.41 11.90
N ALA A 42 -1.77 7.29 10.62
CA ALA A 42 -1.86 6.05 9.87
C ALA A 42 -0.46 5.53 9.52
N VAL A 43 -0.28 4.21 9.57
CA VAL A 43 0.93 3.52 9.13
C VAL A 43 0.78 3.17 7.65
N LEU A 44 1.81 3.46 6.87
CA LEU A 44 1.92 3.19 5.44
C LEU A 44 3.18 2.35 5.19
N TYR A 45 3.11 1.44 4.22
CA TYR A 45 4.23 0.58 3.82
C TYR A 45 4.88 1.00 2.50
N HIS A 46 4.59 2.23 2.04
CA HIS A 46 5.09 2.76 0.78
C HIS A 46 5.64 4.17 0.97
N ALA A 47 6.96 4.31 0.84
CA ALA A 47 7.68 5.57 1.00
C ALA A 47 7.14 6.65 0.05
N GLU A 48 6.97 6.29 -1.22
CA GLU A 48 6.50 7.20 -2.27
C GLU A 48 5.10 7.73 -1.97
N LEU A 49 4.22 6.87 -1.43
CA LEU A 49 2.86 7.26 -1.08
C LEU A 49 2.87 8.23 0.12
N ALA A 50 3.66 7.93 1.16
CA ALA A 50 3.80 8.80 2.32
C ALA A 50 4.34 10.18 1.92
N ALA A 51 5.38 10.21 1.08
CA ALA A 51 5.94 11.45 0.55
C ALA A 51 4.92 12.22 -0.32
N ALA A 52 4.18 11.54 -1.19
CA ALA A 52 3.18 12.17 -2.04
C ALA A 52 2.00 12.75 -1.22
N LEU A 53 1.58 12.06 -0.16
CA LEU A 53 0.56 12.56 0.77
C LEU A 53 1.02 13.81 1.51
N ALA A 54 2.27 13.84 1.98
CA ALA A 54 2.86 14.99 2.66
C ALA A 54 2.95 16.25 1.78
N LEU A 55 3.01 16.09 0.45
CA LEU A 55 3.03 17.20 -0.53
C LEU A 55 1.64 17.78 -0.86
N LEU A 56 0.56 17.15 -0.40
CA LEU A 56 -0.79 17.69 -0.62
C LEU A 56 -1.07 18.87 0.33
N PRO A 57 -1.98 19.79 -0.02
CA PRO A 57 -2.47 20.79 0.91
C PRO A 57 -3.11 20.13 2.15
N GLU A 58 -2.97 20.74 3.33
CA GLU A 58 -3.46 20.19 4.61
C GLU A 58 -4.94 19.77 4.55
N GLN A 59 -5.82 20.65 4.05
CA GLN A 59 -7.24 20.32 3.87
C GLN A 59 -7.44 19.07 2.99
N THR A 60 -6.63 18.91 1.94
CA THR A 60 -6.72 17.76 1.05
C THR A 60 -6.22 16.48 1.72
N GLN A 61 -5.17 16.58 2.54
CA GLN A 61 -4.70 15.48 3.39
C GLN A 61 -5.80 15.02 4.34
N GLU A 62 -6.47 15.95 5.02
CA GLU A 62 -7.58 15.64 5.93
C GLU A 62 -8.76 14.97 5.24
N GLU A 63 -9.17 15.46 4.08
CA GLU A 63 -10.28 14.88 3.32
C GLU A 63 -9.96 13.45 2.87
N ILE A 64 -8.72 13.18 2.43
CA ILE A 64 -8.24 11.83 2.12
C ILE A 64 -8.21 10.96 3.38
N PHE A 65 -7.67 11.51 4.49
CA PHE A 65 -7.55 10.80 5.75
C PHE A 65 -8.92 10.31 6.23
N ARG A 66 -9.88 11.23 6.27
CA ARG A 66 -11.28 10.94 6.65
C ARG A 66 -11.93 9.90 5.74
N TYR A 67 -11.69 9.96 4.42
CA TYR A 67 -12.34 9.05 3.48
C TYR A 67 -11.73 7.64 3.47
N TYR A 68 -10.41 7.53 3.35
CA TYR A 68 -9.73 6.24 3.17
C TYR A 68 -9.36 5.56 4.49
N PHE A 69 -8.96 6.33 5.49
CA PHE A 69 -8.46 5.78 6.76
C PHE A 69 -9.59 5.70 7.79
N LEU A 70 -10.38 6.76 7.95
CA LEU A 70 -11.54 6.77 8.87
C LEU A 70 -12.84 6.23 8.27
N ARG A 71 -12.85 5.92 6.96
CA ARG A 71 -14.02 5.39 6.24
C ARG A 71 -15.29 6.23 6.40
N GLN A 72 -15.13 7.54 6.56
CA GLN A 72 -16.27 8.45 6.70
C GLN A 72 -16.97 8.65 5.34
N PRO A 73 -18.31 8.66 5.30
CA PRO A 73 -19.04 8.90 4.06
C PRO A 73 -18.87 10.37 3.62
N GLN A 74 -18.89 10.62 2.30
CA GLN A 74 -18.73 11.96 1.71
C GLN A 74 -19.68 13.02 2.30
N ARG A 75 -20.87 12.62 2.74
CA ARG A 75 -21.82 13.53 3.41
C ARG A 75 -21.27 14.06 4.74
N VAL A 76 -20.63 13.20 5.54
CA VAL A 76 -20.06 13.56 6.85
C VAL A 76 -18.81 14.41 6.66
N ILE A 77 -17.99 14.08 5.65
CA ILE A 77 -16.83 14.88 5.26
C ILE A 77 -17.28 16.27 4.80
N GLY A 78 -18.31 16.34 3.95
CA GLY A 78 -18.92 17.60 3.51
C GLY A 78 -19.33 18.49 4.68
N VAL A 79 -20.02 17.94 5.68
CA VAL A 79 -20.38 18.69 6.89
C VAL A 79 -19.15 19.23 7.61
N HIS A 80 -18.09 18.43 7.77
CA HIS A 80 -16.84 18.85 8.41
C HIS A 80 -16.16 20.02 7.69
N ILE A 81 -16.18 20.04 6.36
CA ILE A 81 -15.57 21.11 5.55
C ILE A 81 -16.55 22.25 5.22
N GLY A 82 -17.77 22.23 5.76
CA GLY A 82 -18.80 23.23 5.48
C GLY A 82 -19.29 23.23 4.03
N ARG A 83 -19.28 22.08 3.35
CA ARG A 83 -19.68 21.90 1.94
C ARG A 83 -20.71 20.80 1.74
N THR A 84 -21.25 20.71 0.54
CA THR A 84 -22.19 19.66 0.15
C THR A 84 -21.47 18.31 -0.03
N ARG A 85 -22.25 17.22 0.00
CA ARG A 85 -21.75 15.86 -0.28
C ARG A 85 -21.04 15.76 -1.63
N SER A 86 -21.57 16.41 -2.67
CA SER A 86 -21.02 16.35 -4.02
C SER A 86 -19.71 17.13 -4.12
N THR A 87 -19.58 18.27 -3.44
CA THR A 87 -18.33 19.03 -3.36
C THR A 87 -17.24 18.21 -2.67
N ALA A 88 -17.54 17.58 -1.52
CA ALA A 88 -16.59 16.70 -0.85
C ALA A 88 -16.14 15.54 -1.76
N GLY A 89 -17.08 14.89 -2.46
CA GLY A 89 -16.75 13.85 -3.44
C GLY A 89 -15.84 14.35 -4.57
N ARG A 90 -16.10 15.56 -5.09
CA ARG A 90 -15.25 16.19 -6.12
C ARG A 90 -13.85 16.49 -5.59
N HIS A 91 -13.72 17.03 -4.39
CA HIS A 91 -12.41 17.32 -3.81
C HIS A 91 -11.58 16.04 -3.62
N ILE A 92 -12.18 14.97 -3.08
CA ILE A 92 -11.51 13.67 -2.94
C ILE A 92 -11.03 13.14 -4.31
N GLN A 93 -11.86 13.24 -5.36
CA GLN A 93 -11.43 12.83 -6.70
C GLN A 93 -10.28 13.68 -7.26
N LEU A 94 -10.29 15.00 -7.04
CA LEU A 94 -9.20 15.88 -7.46
C LEU A 94 -7.92 15.60 -6.66
N ALA A 95 -8.04 15.30 -5.37
CA ALA A 95 -6.95 14.89 -4.51
C ALA A 95 -6.26 13.62 -5.03
N LEU A 96 -7.04 12.60 -5.38
CA LEU A 96 -6.52 11.36 -5.97
C LEU A 96 -5.84 11.58 -7.32
N LYS A 97 -6.41 12.45 -8.18
CA LYS A 97 -5.76 12.81 -9.44
C LYS A 97 -4.41 13.50 -9.21
N ARG A 98 -4.31 14.35 -8.19
CA ARG A 98 -3.05 15.02 -7.83
C ARG A 98 -2.03 14.04 -7.26
N LEU A 99 -2.45 13.14 -6.36
CA LEU A 99 -1.63 12.05 -5.85
C LEU A 99 -1.03 11.20 -6.98
N ARG A 100 -1.87 10.79 -7.93
CA ARG A 100 -1.42 10.02 -9.08
C ARG A 100 -0.32 10.75 -9.86
N ARG A 101 -0.50 12.04 -10.16
CA ARG A 101 0.51 12.85 -10.86
C ARG A 101 1.82 12.96 -10.08
N LEU A 102 1.74 13.14 -8.75
CA LEU A 102 2.93 13.21 -7.90
C LEU A 102 3.72 11.89 -7.91
N MET A 103 3.01 10.76 -7.87
CA MET A 103 3.63 9.44 -7.91
C MET A 103 4.15 9.07 -9.30
N GLU A 104 3.46 9.47 -10.38
CA GLU A 104 3.92 9.26 -11.75
C GLU A 104 5.17 10.11 -12.08
N GLY A 105 5.24 11.35 -11.60
CA GLY A 105 6.40 12.23 -11.80
C GLY A 105 7.68 11.69 -11.15
N LYS A 106 7.54 10.99 -10.01
CA LYS A 106 8.64 10.36 -9.27
C LYS A 106 9.21 9.11 -9.95
N ARG A 107 8.52 8.52 -10.94
CA ARG A 107 8.97 7.29 -11.63
C ARG A 107 9.99 7.53 -12.74
N TYR A 108 10.26 8.78 -13.08
CA TYR A 108 11.13 9.17 -14.20
C TYR A 108 12.31 10.07 -13.78
N GLU A 109 12.54 10.22 -12.47
CA GLU A 109 13.74 10.82 -11.88
C GLU A 109 14.71 9.73 -11.41
#